data_AF-A0A4Y8L6Z4-F1
#
_entry.id   AF-A0A4Y8L6Z4-F1
#
_cell.length_a   1.000
_cell.length_b   1.000
_cell.length_c   1.000
_cell.angle_alpha   90.00
_cell.angle_beta   90.00
_cell.angle_gamma   90.00
#
_symmetry.space_group_name_H-M   'P 1'
#
loop_
_entity.id
_entity.type
_entity.pdbx_description
1 polymer ?
#
loop_
_entity_poly.entity_id
_entity_poly.type
_entity_poly.pdbx_seq_one_letter_code
_entity_poly.pdbx_strand_id
1 'polypeptide(L)'
;MTKTTFNELPERMDILLREVQELKEIILKKMKQPKEVPKYLSLDDAVIFLASQGYKLSKSAIYKKSSLRTIPFTRFNGKLLFNTQDLRTWCEHQLTKK
;
A
#
# COMPACT_ATOMS: atom_id res chain seq x y z
N MET A 1 17.55 32.01 -11.25
CA MET A 1 17.56 31.82 -9.78
C MET A 1 18.31 32.98 -9.18
N THR A 2 17.65 33.81 -8.35
CA THR A 2 18.31 34.86 -7.58
C THR A 2 19.19 34.19 -6.52
N LYS A 3 20.46 34.58 -6.45
CA LYS A 3 21.37 34.08 -5.43
C LYS A 3 21.08 34.82 -4.12
N THR A 4 20.93 34.07 -3.03
CA THR A 4 20.79 34.63 -1.69
C THR A 4 21.99 35.53 -1.38
N THR A 5 21.73 36.73 -0.86
CA THR A 5 22.75 37.64 -0.36
C THR A 5 22.85 37.52 1.16
N PHE A 6 23.99 37.94 1.73
CA PHE A 6 24.23 37.84 3.18
C PHE A 6 23.18 38.61 4.01
N ASN A 7 22.70 39.75 3.51
CA ASN A 7 21.73 40.60 4.22
C ASN A 7 20.31 39.98 4.25
N GLU A 8 19.99 39.12 3.28
CA GLU A 8 18.71 38.40 3.21
C GLU A 8 18.77 37.04 3.93
N LEU A 9 19.95 36.62 4.40
CA LEU A 9 20.17 35.28 4.93
C LEU A 9 19.30 34.97 6.17
N PRO A 10 19.10 35.88 7.15
CA PRO A 10 18.21 35.62 8.27
C PRO A 10 16.77 35.37 7.83
N GLU A 11 16.23 36.22 6.96
CA GLU A 11 14.86 36.09 6.46
C GLU A 11 14.66 34.80 5.64
N ARG A 12 15.66 34.45 4.81
CA ARG A 12 15.64 33.19 4.05
C ARG A 12 15.68 31.97 4.97
N MET A 13 16.41 32.05 6.09
CA MET A 13 16.48 30.98 7.08
C MET A 13 15.13 30.78 7.77
N ASP A 14 14.44 31.86 8.14
CA ASP A 14 13.10 31.81 8.74
C ASP A 14 12.06 31.21 7.79
N ILE A 15 12.13 31.58 6.51
CA ILE A 15 11.27 31.01 5.46
C ILE A 15 11.51 29.50 5.34
N LEU A 16 12.78 29.08 5.25
CA LEU A 16 13.13 27.65 5.17
C LEU A 16 12.67 26.88 6.40
N LEU A 17 12.83 27.45 7.60
CA LEU A 17 12.40 26.82 8.83
C LEU A 17 10.88 26.59 8.84
N ARG A 18 10.11 27.59 8.39
CA ARG A 18 8.65 27.48 8.24
C ARG A 18 8.27 26.39 7.24
N GLU A 19 8.86 26.38 6.05
CA GLU A 19 8.58 25.37 5.02
C GLU A 19 8.91 23.95 5.50
N VAL A 20 10.01 23.77 6.23
CA VAL A 20 10.39 22.47 6.81
C VAL A 20 9.38 22.03 7.88
N GLN A 21 8.87 22.94 8.71
CA GLN A 21 7.81 22.63 9.68
C GLN A 21 6.52 22.21 8.99
N GLU A 22 6.09 22.91 7.94
CA GLU A 22 4.90 22.56 7.16
C GLU A 22 5.05 21.17 6.50
N LEU A 23 6.21 20.89 5.90
CA LEU A 23 6.50 19.57 5.33
C LEU A 23 6.43 18.46 6.37
N LYS A 24 6.98 18.70 7.57
CA LYS A 24 6.93 17.75 8.69
C LYS A 24 5.48 17.42 9.07
N GLU A 25 4.62 18.43 9.21
CA GLU A 25 3.20 18.23 9.53
C GLU A 25 2.43 17.47 8.44
N ILE A 26 2.69 17.77 7.17
CA ILE A 26 2.09 17.04 6.04
C ILE A 26 2.51 15.55 6.07
N ILE A 27 3.78 15.28 6.34
CA ILE A 27 4.30 13.91 6.44
C ILE A 27 3.67 13.18 7.63
N LEU A 28 3.62 13.80 8.81
CA LEU A 28 2.97 13.21 9.99
C LEU A 28 1.48 12.92 9.73
N LYS A 29 0.76 13.84 9.08
CA LYS A 29 -0.65 13.66 8.73
C LYS A 29 -0.86 12.54 7.72
N LYS A 30 0.07 12.34 6.78
CA LYS A 30 0.04 11.21 5.84
C LYS A 30 0.39 9.88 6.49
N MET A 31 1.31 9.86 7.46
CA MET A 31 1.67 8.64 8.21
C MET A 31 0.58 8.24 9.22
N LYS A 32 -0.04 9.21 9.90
CA LYS A 32 -1.16 9.00 10.84
C LYS A 32 -2.47 8.62 10.18
N GLN A 33 -2.56 8.69 8.86
CA GLN A 33 -3.59 7.96 8.11
C GLN A 33 -2.98 6.60 7.80
N PRO A 34 -3.23 5.56 8.61
CA PRO A 34 -3.01 4.23 8.08
C PRO A 34 -3.84 4.18 6.81
N LYS A 35 -3.19 3.90 5.68
CA LYS A 35 -3.90 3.14 4.66
C LYS A 35 -4.24 1.84 5.36
N GLU A 36 -5.35 1.81 6.09
CA GLU A 36 -5.89 0.58 6.65
C GLU A 36 -6.02 -0.31 5.43
N VAL A 37 -5.10 -1.28 5.32
CA VAL A 37 -5.17 -2.25 4.24
C VAL A 37 -6.55 -2.85 4.42
N PRO A 38 -7.46 -2.70 3.45
CA PRO A 38 -8.84 -3.08 3.66
C PRO A 38 -8.85 -4.51 4.18
N LYS A 39 -9.61 -4.77 5.25
CA LYS A 39 -9.70 -6.12 5.83
C LYS A 39 -10.04 -7.15 4.74
N TYR A 40 -10.82 -6.71 3.75
CA TYR A 40 -11.16 -7.46 2.56
C TYR A 40 -10.75 -6.69 1.30
N LEU A 41 -10.00 -7.35 0.44
CA LEU A 41 -9.58 -6.89 -0.87
C LEU A 41 -10.56 -7.38 -1.93
N SER A 42 -10.84 -6.54 -2.93
CA SER A 42 -11.48 -6.99 -4.16
C SER A 42 -10.54 -7.91 -4.94
N LEU A 43 -11.02 -8.55 -6.00
CA LEU A 43 -10.15 -9.34 -6.89
C LEU A 43 -9.00 -8.49 -7.46
N ASP A 44 -9.29 -7.25 -7.85
CA ASP A 44 -8.30 -6.35 -8.43
C ASP A 44 -7.24 -5.94 -7.39
N ASP A 45 -7.67 -5.62 -6.19
CA ASP A 45 -6.77 -5.30 -5.08
C ASP A 45 -5.96 -6.52 -4.64
N ALA A 46 -6.53 -7.72 -4.68
CA ALA A 46 -5.83 -8.96 -4.39
C ALA A 46 -4.70 -9.23 -5.39
N VAL A 47 -4.89 -8.94 -6.70
CA VAL A 47 -3.81 -9.02 -7.71
C VAL A 47 -2.67 -8.09 -7.34
N ILE A 48 -2.99 -6.83 -7.02
CA ILE A 48 -1.99 -5.81 -6.68
C ILE A 48 -1.25 -6.21 -5.39
N PHE A 49 -1.99 -6.67 -4.38
CA PHE A 49 -1.44 -7.12 -3.11
C PHE A 49 -0.48 -8.30 -3.30
N LEU A 50 -0.89 -9.34 -4.02
CA LEU A 50 -0.04 -10.50 -4.30
C LEU A 50 1.24 -10.10 -5.05
N ALA A 51 1.13 -9.20 -6.03
CA ALA A 51 2.29 -8.66 -6.74
C ALA A 51 3.24 -7.89 -5.80
N SER A 52 2.70 -7.13 -4.84
CA SER A 52 3.51 -6.43 -3.82
C SER A 52 4.26 -7.38 -2.88
N GLN A 53 3.73 -8.59 -2.64
CA GLN A 53 4.38 -9.64 -1.84
C GLN A 53 5.34 -10.51 -2.68
N GLY A 54 5.62 -10.14 -3.94
CA GLY A 54 6.50 -10.88 -4.84
C GLY A 54 5.85 -12.05 -5.58
N TYR A 55 4.53 -12.25 -5.45
CA TYR A 55 3.79 -13.34 -6.07
C TYR A 55 2.88 -12.82 -7.19
N LYS A 56 3.40 -12.74 -8.42
CA LYS A 56 2.63 -12.23 -9.57
C LYS A 56 1.66 -13.28 -10.11
N LEU A 57 0.36 -13.02 -9.98
CA LEU A 57 -0.72 -13.78 -10.61
C LEU A 57 -1.60 -12.88 -11.48
N SER A 58 -2.13 -13.43 -12.58
CA SER A 58 -3.19 -12.78 -13.35
C SER A 58 -4.56 -12.95 -12.68
N LYS A 59 -5.51 -12.07 -13.00
CA LYS A 59 -6.91 -12.19 -12.53
C LYS A 59 -7.50 -13.58 -12.80
N SER A 60 -7.28 -14.10 -14.02
CA SER A 60 -7.76 -15.43 -14.43
C SER A 60 -7.14 -16.56 -13.59
N ALA A 61 -5.86 -16.42 -13.20
CA ALA A 61 -5.20 -17.39 -12.32
C ALA A 61 -5.80 -17.36 -10.90
N ILE A 62 -6.08 -16.17 -10.37
CA ILE A 62 -6.77 -16.03 -9.07
C ILE A 62 -8.19 -16.59 -9.14
N TYR A 63 -8.94 -16.32 -10.21
CA TYR A 63 -10.26 -16.92 -10.43
C TYR A 63 -10.21 -18.45 -10.47
N LYS A 64 -9.27 -19.02 -11.23
CA LYS A 64 -9.08 -20.47 -11.31
C LYS A 64 -8.75 -21.06 -9.93
N LYS A 65 -7.83 -20.42 -9.19
CA LYS A 65 -7.45 -20.86 -7.84
C LYS A 65 -8.61 -20.73 -6.85
N SER A 66 -9.45 -19.71 -6.98
CA SER A 66 -10.65 -19.50 -6.17
C SER A 66 -11.70 -20.57 -6.47
N SER A 67 -11.91 -20.89 -7.75
CA SER A 67 -12.78 -21.99 -8.18
C SER A 67 -12.32 -23.34 -7.63
N LEU A 68 -11.01 -23.60 -7.67
CA LEU A 68 -10.40 -24.81 -7.09
C LEU A 68 -10.28 -24.77 -5.55
N ARG A 69 -10.74 -23.71 -4.89
CA ARG A 69 -10.60 -23.47 -3.43
C ARG A 69 -9.18 -23.62 -2.90
N THR A 70 -8.19 -23.31 -3.75
CA THR A 70 -6.75 -23.40 -3.40
C THR A 70 -6.19 -22.10 -2.84
N ILE A 71 -6.93 -21.00 -2.94
CA ILE A 71 -6.61 -19.68 -2.38
C ILE A 71 -7.73 -19.29 -1.40
N PRO A 72 -7.44 -18.66 -0.26
CA PRO A 72 -8.48 -18.23 0.67
C PRO A 72 -9.33 -17.10 0.07
N PHE A 73 -10.64 -17.28 0.04
CA PHE A 73 -11.59 -16.25 -0.41
C PHE A 73 -12.90 -16.38 0.37
N THR A 74 -13.67 -15.30 0.38
CA THR A 74 -15.05 -15.24 0.87
C THR A 74 -15.94 -14.70 -0.24
N ARG A 75 -17.21 -15.14 -0.28
CA ARG A 75 -18.20 -14.61 -1.22
C ARG A 75 -19.16 -13.69 -0.50
N PHE A 76 -19.25 -12.44 -0.94
CA PHE A 76 -20.20 -11.46 -0.40
C PHE A 76 -20.96 -10.82 -1.56
N ASN A 77 -22.29 -10.91 -1.52
CA ASN A 77 -23.18 -10.42 -2.57
C ASN A 77 -22.74 -10.83 -4.01
N GLY A 78 -22.41 -12.11 -4.19
CA GLY A 78 -21.95 -12.66 -5.46
C GLY A 78 -20.50 -12.33 -5.84
N LYS A 79 -19.84 -11.40 -5.16
CA LYS A 79 -18.45 -10.98 -5.42
C LYS A 79 -17.45 -11.76 -4.57
N LEU A 80 -16.26 -12.00 -5.13
CA LEU A 80 -15.12 -12.56 -4.41
C LEU A 80 -14.43 -11.45 -3.60
N LEU A 81 -14.24 -11.71 -2.32
CA LEU A 81 -13.49 -10.89 -1.39
C LEU A 81 -12.36 -11.70 -0.77
N PHE A 82 -11.20 -11.08 -0.59
CA PHE A 82 -10.00 -11.75 -0.09
C PHE A 82 -9.57 -11.10 1.21
N ASN A 83 -9.54 -11.85 2.31
CA ASN A 83 -9.03 -11.32 3.56
C ASN A 83 -7.52 -11.12 3.46
N THR A 84 -7.02 -9.94 3.80
CA THR A 84 -5.59 -9.61 3.67
C THR A 84 -4.69 -10.51 4.51
N GLN A 85 -5.12 -10.87 5.72
CA GLN A 85 -4.33 -11.72 6.63
C GLN A 85 -4.27 -13.16 6.12
N ASP A 86 -5.41 -13.72 5.71
CA ASP A 86 -5.45 -15.08 5.17
C ASP A 86 -4.64 -15.18 3.87
N LEU A 87 -4.75 -14.16 3.01
CA LEU A 87 -4.02 -14.09 1.75
C LEU A 87 -2.51 -14.00 1.97
N ARG A 88 -2.06 -13.26 3.00
CA ARG A 88 -0.66 -13.20 3.42
C ARG A 88 -0.16 -14.57 3.88
N THR A 89 -0.87 -15.20 4.82
CA THR A 89 -0.51 -16.53 5.32
C THR A 89 -0.45 -17.55 4.18
N TRP A 90 -1.39 -17.46 3.22
CA TRP A 90 -1.36 -18.31 2.05
C TRP A 90 -0.12 -18.07 1.18
N CYS A 91 0.28 -16.82 0.93
CA CYS A 91 1.50 -16.48 0.20
C CYS A 91 2.75 -17.09 0.84
N GLU A 92 2.88 -16.98 2.16
CA GLU A 92 4.01 -17.54 2.92
C GLU A 92 4.09 -19.08 2.76
N HIS A 93 2.95 -19.76 2.78
CA HIS A 93 2.87 -21.21 2.50
C HIS A 93 3.21 -21.57 1.04
N GLN A 94 2.92 -20.70 0.07
CA GLN A 94 3.29 -20.95 -1.33
C GLN A 94 4.79 -20.75 -1.57
N LEU A 95 5.42 -19.80 -0.88
CA LEU A 95 6.85 -19.52 -1.00
C LEU A 95 7.71 -20.61 -0.35
N THR A 96 7.24 -21.21 0.75
CA THR A 96 7.92 -22.30 1.46
C THR A 96 7.81 -23.66 0.77
N LYS A 97 6.84 -23.84 -0.14
CA LYS A 97 6.67 -25.05 -0.96
C LYS A 97 7.55 -25.10 -2.22
N LYS A 98 8.40 -24.09 -2.41
CA LYS A 98 9.28 -23.97 -3.58
C LYS A 98 10.64 -24.56 -3.28
#